data_AF-A0A7V5BZJ1-F1
#
_entry.id   AF-A0A7V5BZJ1-F1
#
_cell.length_a   1.000
_cell.length_b   1.000
_cell.length_c   1.000
_cell.angle_alpha   90.00
_cell.angle_beta   90.00
_cell.angle_gamma   90.00
#
_symmetry.space_group_name_H-M   'P 1'
#
loop_
_entity.id
_entity.type
_entity.pdbx_description
1 polymer ?
#
loop_
_entity_poly.entity_id
_entity_poly.type
_entity_poly.pdbx_seq_one_letter_code
_entity_poly.pdbx_strand_id
1 'polypeptide(L)' 'MAPTLPEGFDLERLDGMLVGIHDDRGRCLGLGALEVEGPAVRVLTRHGDAMRGLRLGSMRIDLETFETVPVRLRQLIFGI' A
#
# COMPACT_ATOMS: atom_id res chain seq x y z
N MET A 1 -8.69 -12.98 -10.41
CA MET A 1 -8.22 -11.77 -11.12
C MET A 1 -7.39 -10.98 -10.12
N ALA A 2 -6.10 -10.77 -10.40
CA ALA A 2 -5.30 -9.84 -9.59
C ALA A 2 -5.77 -8.41 -9.91
N PRO A 3 -5.83 -7.50 -8.92
CA PRO A 3 -6.12 -6.10 -9.18
C PRO A 3 -4.99 -5.52 -10.04
N THR A 4 -5.29 -5.19 -11.29
CA THR A 4 -4.32 -4.59 -12.23
C THR A 4 -4.33 -3.07 -12.04
N LEU A 5 -3.15 -2.47 -11.87
CA LEU A 5 -2.98 -1.02 -11.85
C LEU A 5 -3.16 -0.44 -13.26
N PRO A 6 -3.55 0.84 -13.40
CA PRO A 6 -3.63 1.51 -14.70
C PRO A 6 -2.30 1.44 -15.45
N GLU A 7 -2.35 1.29 -16.78
CA GLU A 7 -1.15 1.36 -17.62
C GLU A 7 -0.44 2.73 -17.42
N GLY A 8 0.87 2.71 -17.21
CA GLY A 8 1.66 3.91 -16.94
C GLY A 8 1.58 4.42 -15.48
N PHE A 9 0.96 3.67 -14.57
CA PHE A 9 1.02 3.99 -13.16
C PHE A 9 2.45 3.82 -12.63
N ASP A 10 3.03 4.89 -12.11
CA ASP A 10 4.34 4.88 -11.51
C ASP A 10 4.30 4.19 -10.13
N LEU A 11 4.87 2.98 -10.07
CA LEU A 11 4.89 2.13 -8.88
C LEU A 11 5.66 2.75 -7.72
N GLU A 12 6.67 3.59 -7.99
CA GLU A 12 7.44 4.32 -6.97
C GLU A 12 6.52 5.15 -6.07
N ARG A 13 5.36 5.58 -6.59
CA ARG A 13 4.38 6.36 -5.84
C ARG A 13 3.65 5.55 -4.78
N LEU A 14 3.74 4.22 -4.84
CA LEU A 14 3.21 3.34 -3.79
C LEU A 14 4.25 3.11 -2.68
N ASP A 15 5.50 3.45 -2.89
CA ASP A 15 6.54 3.23 -1.89
C ASP A 15 6.24 3.98 -0.59
N GLY A 16 6.44 3.29 0.54
CA GLY A 16 6.14 3.77 1.88
C GLY A 16 4.65 3.96 2.19
N MET A 17 3.72 3.65 1.28
CA MET A 17 2.30 3.85 1.54
C MET A 17 1.79 2.92 2.65
N LEU A 18 1.09 3.50 3.62
CA LEU A 18 0.40 2.72 4.64
C LEU A 18 -0.87 2.10 4.06
N VAL A 19 -1.02 0.80 4.29
CA VAL A 19 -2.15 0.00 3.83
C VAL A 19 -2.81 -0.71 5.00
N GLY A 20 -4.14 -0.72 4.99
CA GLY A 20 -4.93 -1.59 5.86
C GLY A 20 -4.98 -3.00 5.28
N ILE A 21 -4.73 -3.99 6.12
CA ILE A 21 -4.67 -5.41 5.73
C ILE A 21 -5.99 -6.06 6.14
N HIS A 22 -6.61 -6.78 5.21
CA HIS A 22 -7.91 -7.41 5.44
C HIS A 22 -7.87 -8.91 5.20
N ASP A 23 -8.67 -9.63 5.99
CA ASP A 23 -8.95 -11.06 5.78
C ASP A 23 -10.02 -11.28 4.69
N ASP A 24 -10.35 -12.54 4.44
CA ASP A 24 -11.40 -12.97 3.49
C ASP A 24 -12.81 -12.50 3.86
N ARG A 25 -13.02 -12.05 5.10
CA ARG A 25 -14.28 -11.51 5.62
C ARG A 25 -14.29 -9.98 5.64
N GLY A 26 -13.25 -9.34 5.10
CA GLY A 26 -13.11 -7.89 5.09
C GLY A 26 -12.81 -7.28 6.46
N ARG A 27 -12.42 -8.08 7.46
CA ARG A 27 -12.01 -7.57 8.77
C ARG A 27 -10.60 -7.00 8.68
N CYS A 28 -10.42 -5.81 9.24
CA CYS A 28 -9.10 -5.20 9.34
C CYS A 28 -8.25 -6.00 10.34
N LEU A 29 -7.21 -6.67 9.85
CA LEU A 29 -6.24 -7.39 10.65
C LEU A 29 -5.18 -6.45 11.24
N GLY A 30 -4.90 -5.34 10.55
CA GLY A 30 -3.89 -4.37 10.98
C GLY A 30 -3.41 -3.47 9.85
N LEU A 31 -2.23 -2.89 10.05
CA LEU A 31 -1.55 -2.03 9.08
C LEU A 31 -0.31 -2.73 8.51
N GLY A 32 0.04 -2.35 7.29
CA GLY A 32 1.32 -2.65 6.65
C GLY A 32 1.83 -1.45 5.87
N ALA A 33 3.07 -1.55 5.41
CA ALA A 33 3.66 -0.58 4.50
C ALA A 33 3.94 -1.25 3.15
N LEU A 34 3.78 -0.51 2.07
CA LEU A 34 4.19 -0.94 0.74
C LEU A 34 5.67 -0.62 0.52
N GLU A 35 6.38 -1.57 -0.08
CA GLU A 35 7.77 -1.46 -0.50
C GLU A 35 7.85 -1.82 -1.98
N VAL A 36 8.48 -0.96 -2.78
CA VAL A 36 8.67 -1.21 -4.21
C VAL A 36 9.98 -1.96 -4.41
N GLU A 37 9.91 -3.13 -5.06
CA GLU A 37 11.07 -3.93 -5.43
C GLU A 37 11.05 -4.19 -6.93
N GLY A 38 11.66 -3.29 -7.69
CA GLY A 38 11.68 -3.33 -9.15
C GLY A 38 10.26 -3.22 -9.75
N PRO A 39 9.80 -4.20 -10.56
CA PRO A 39 8.46 -4.17 -11.14
C PRO A 39 7.36 -4.66 -10.19
N ALA A 40 7.69 -5.01 -8.94
CA ALA A 40 6.77 -5.59 -7.97
C ALA A 40 6.58 -4.67 -6.76
N VAL A 41 5.44 -4.83 -6.09
CA VAL A 41 5.14 -4.17 -4.82
C VAL A 41 4.97 -5.24 -3.75
N ARG A 42 5.74 -5.14 -2.68
CA ARG A 42 5.69 -6.00 -1.50
C ARG A 42 4.97 -5.29 -0.37
N VAL A 43 4.39 -6.09 0.52
CA VAL A 43 3.73 -5.59 1.73
C VAL A 43 4.55 -6.04 2.94
N LEU A 44 5.06 -5.06 3.68
CA LEU A 44 5.71 -5.29 4.96
C LEU A 44 4.63 -5.36 6.05
N THR A 45 4.41 -6.55 6.60
CA THR A 45 3.40 -6.81 7.62
C THR A 45 3.76 -7.95 8.54
N ARG A 46 3.19 -7.94 9.75
CA ARG A 46 3.22 -9.06 10.71
C ARG A 46 2.14 -10.13 10.44
N HIS A 47 1.27 -9.94 9.45
CA HIS A 47 0.08 -10.77 9.21
C HIS A 47 0.12 -11.62 7.92
N GLY A 48 1.32 -12.07 7.51
CA GLY A 48 1.62 -12.71 6.22
C GLY A 48 0.53 -13.61 5.63
N ASP A 49 0.25 -14.77 6.23
CA ASP A 49 -0.61 -15.80 5.61
C ASP A 49 -2.11 -15.47 5.63
N ALA A 50 -2.53 -14.55 6.50
CA ALA A 50 -3.94 -14.19 6.69
C ALA A 50 -4.40 -13.09 5.72
N MET A 51 -3.47 -12.47 4.98
CA MET A 51 -3.77 -11.38 4.07
C MET A 51 -4.53 -11.87 2.82
N ARG A 52 -5.69 -11.27 2.57
CA ARG A 52 -6.51 -11.53 1.38
C ARG A 52 -6.84 -10.27 0.59
N GLY A 53 -6.67 -9.09 1.19
CA GLY A 53 -6.85 -7.82 0.51
C GLY A 53 -6.10 -6.68 1.18
N LEU A 54 -5.88 -5.62 0.39
CA LEU A 54 -5.23 -4.38 0.81
C LEU A 54 -6.20 -3.20 0.62
N ARG A 55 -6.20 -2.28 1.58
CA ARG A 55 -6.86 -0.99 1.46
C ARG A 55 -5.81 0.11 1.52
N LEU A 56 -5.67 0.86 0.44
CA LEU A 56 -4.79 2.03 0.40
C LEU A 56 -5.26 3.07 1.43
N GLY A 57 -4.34 3.44 2.34
CA GLY A 57 -4.52 4.54 3.27
C GLY A 57 -4.05 5.86 2.67
N SER A 58 -4.43 6.98 3.29
CA SER A 58 -4.03 8.33 2.88
C SER A 58 -2.78 8.82 3.62
N MET A 59 -1.88 7.92 3.97
CA MET A 59 -0.64 8.22 4.70
C MET A 59 0.52 7.45 4.08
N ARG A 60 1.69 8.08 4.08
CA ARG A 60 2.97 7.46 3.75
C ARG A 60 3.85 7.52 4.99
N ILE A 61 4.64 6.47 5.19
CA ILE A 61 5.66 6.36 6.21
C ILE A 61 7.02 6.22 5.54
N ASP A 62 8.00 6.94 6.07
CA ASP A 62 9.41 6.68 5.80
C ASP A 62 9.87 5.56 6.76
N LEU A 63 10.35 4.44 6.22
CA LEU A 63 10.70 3.27 7.02
C LEU A 63 12.07 3.40 7.71
N GLU A 64 12.90 4.37 7.32
CA GLU A 64 14.18 4.68 7.97
C GLU A 64 13.98 5.64 9.14
N THR A 65 13.15 6.67 8.96
CA THR A 65 12.95 7.75 9.95
C THR A 65 11.67 7.60 10.78
N PHE A 66 10.74 6.75 10.36
CA PHE A 66 9.38 6.60 10.90
C PHE A 66 8.51 7.86 10.80
N GLU A 67 8.92 8.85 10.00
CA GLU A 67 8.12 10.03 9.75
C GLU A 67 6.90 9.68 8.88
N THR A 68 5.75 10.26 9.22
CA THR A 68 4.52 10.03 8.46
C THR A 68 4.01 11.31 7.82
N VAL A 69 3.67 11.23 6.54
CA VAL A 69 3.10 12.35 5.78
C VAL A 69 1.71 12.00 5.23
N PRO A 70 0.75 12.92 5.25
CA PRO A 70 -0.54 12.71 4.61
C PRO A 70 -0.39 12.71 3.09
N VAL A 71 -1.08 11.79 2.42
CA VAL A 71 -1.08 11.65 0.97
C VAL A 71 -2.48 11.82 0.42
N ARG A 72 -2.62 12.70 -0.58
CA ARG A 72 -3.87 12.84 -1.32
C ARG A 72 -4.01 11.66 -2.28
N LEU A 73 -4.93 10.74 -1.96
CA LEU A 73 -5.18 9.55 -2.77
C LEU A 73 -5.55 9.85 -4.22
N ARG A 74 -6.22 10.98 -4.47
CA ARG A 74 -6.53 11.42 -5.84
C ARG A 74 -5.26 11.70 -6.64
N GLN A 75 -4.32 12.41 -6.03
CA GLN A 75 -3.02 12.65 -6.63
C GLN A 75 -2.31 11.32 -6.83
N LEU A 76 -2.27 10.46 -5.81
CA LEU A 76 -1.63 9.14 -5.90
C LEU A 76 -2.20 8.26 -7.02
N ILE A 77 -3.51 8.15 -7.17
CA ILE A 77 -4.14 7.26 -8.16
C ILE A 77 -4.10 7.87 -9.57
N PHE A 78 -4.32 9.17 -9.70
CA PHE A 78 -4.59 9.82 -11.00
C PHE A 78 -3.52 10.83 -11.44
N GLY A 79 -2.53 11.14 -10.59
CA GLY A 79 -1.47 12.11 -10.89
C GLY A 79 -1.91 13.57 -10.88
N ILE A 80 -3.17 13.88 -10.53
CA ILE A 80 -3.80 15.22 -10.55
C ILE A 80 -4.09 15.80 -9.16
#